data_AF-A0A2N6JYB4-F1
#
_entry.id   AF-A0A2N6JYB4-F1
#
_cell.length_a   1.000
_cell.length_b   1.000
_cell.length_c   1.000
_cell.angle_alpha   90.00
_cell.angle_beta   90.00
_cell.angle_gamma   90.00
#
_symmetry.space_group_name_H-M   'P 1'
#
loop_
_entity.id
_entity.type
_entity.pdbx_description
1 polymer ?
#
loop_
_entity_poly.entity_id
_entity_poly.type
_entity_poly.pdbx_seq_one_letter_code
_entity_poly.pdbx_strand_id
1 'polypeptide(L)'
;MKLSKLDLSNVVAIAHSQGHLQLLLDLGNELEFIEIPAPVAAFEGLQHLNEIVAEAKDLPAYEQSIAMLPMNSSMANAIGYDSNTNILQIEFHNGAVYQYSDIDQDTWQDLHQADSIGKFFNENVRGKYQYERVDDDYC
;
A
#
# COMPACT_ATOMS: atom_id res chain seq x y z
N MET A 1 -27.39 -0.14 14.00
CA MET A 1 -26.36 -1.21 13.93
C MET A 1 -25.09 -0.68 14.56
N LYS A 2 -24.46 -1.43 15.46
CA LYS A 2 -23.21 -1.01 16.12
C LYS A 2 -22.05 -1.79 15.48
N LEU A 3 -21.03 -1.07 15.03
CA LEU A 3 -19.82 -1.66 14.48
C LEU A 3 -18.79 -1.79 15.60
N SER A 4 -18.13 -2.95 15.66
CA SER A 4 -17.05 -3.24 16.60
C SER A 4 -15.88 -3.83 15.82
N LYS A 5 -14.68 -3.32 16.08
CA LYS A 5 -13.45 -3.87 15.50
C LYS A 5 -13.22 -5.26 16.09
N LEU A 6 -12.96 -6.23 15.22
CA LEU A 6 -12.49 -7.55 15.61
C LEU A 6 -10.97 -7.56 15.51
N ASP A 7 -10.28 -7.99 16.57
CA ASP A 7 -8.84 -8.17 16.57
C ASP A 7 -8.53 -9.67 16.49
N LEU A 8 -7.85 -10.08 15.42
CA LEU A 8 -7.49 -11.47 15.14
C LEU A 8 -5.97 -11.64 15.00
N SER A 9 -5.18 -10.67 15.47
CA SER A 9 -3.72 -10.64 15.30
C SER A 9 -3.00 -11.87 15.85
N ASN A 10 -3.57 -12.50 16.88
CA ASN A 10 -3.01 -13.70 17.49
C ASN A 10 -3.57 -15.01 16.91
N VAL A 11 -4.50 -14.97 15.93
CA VAL A 11 -5.05 -16.20 15.34
C VAL A 11 -4.14 -16.68 14.21
N VAL A 12 -3.61 -17.90 14.34
CA VAL A 12 -2.72 -18.53 13.35
C VAL A 12 -3.51 -19.38 12.37
N ALA A 13 -4.45 -20.17 12.87
CA ALA A 13 -5.23 -21.10 12.06
C ALA A 13 -6.65 -21.28 12.60
N ILE A 14 -7.58 -21.61 11.70
CA ILE A 14 -8.97 -21.91 12.02
C ILE A 14 -9.35 -23.20 11.30
N ALA A 15 -10.04 -24.10 12.00
CA ALA A 15 -10.62 -25.32 11.45
C ALA A 15 -12.03 -25.54 11.99
N HIS A 16 -12.79 -26.45 11.36
CA HIS A 16 -14.09 -26.89 11.85
C HIS A 16 -14.18 -28.41 11.86
N SER A 17 -14.60 -28.97 12.98
CA SER A 17 -14.81 -30.40 13.14
C SER A 17 -15.86 -30.67 14.20
N GLN A 18 -16.72 -31.66 13.97
CA GLN A 18 -17.70 -32.16 14.95
C GLN A 18 -18.54 -31.04 15.63
N GLY A 19 -18.94 -30.02 14.87
CA GLY A 19 -19.78 -28.92 15.40
C GLY A 19 -19.01 -27.89 16.25
N HIS A 20 -17.69 -27.90 16.20
CA HIS A 20 -16.83 -26.96 16.90
C HIS A 20 -15.93 -26.24 15.89
N LEU A 21 -15.77 -24.93 16.10
CA LEU A 21 -14.70 -24.14 15.50
C LEU A 21 -13.46 -24.32 16.39
N GLN A 22 -12.33 -24.60 15.75
CA GLN A 22 -11.04 -24.83 16.38
C GLN A 22 -10.12 -23.68 15.98
N LEU A 23 -9.57 -22.97 16.96
CA LEU A 23 -8.66 -21.85 16.76
C LEU A 23 -7.29 -22.22 17.32
N LEU A 24 -6.25 -21.97 16.51
CA LEU A 24 -4.87 -22.00 16.97
C LEU A 24 -4.41 -20.56 17.16
N LEU A 25 -4.03 -20.21 18.38
CA LEU A 25 -3.57 -18.87 18.75
C LEU A 25 -2.06 -18.87 19.00
N ASP A 26 -1.40 -17.79 18.61
CA ASP A 26 -0.02 -17.48 18.97
C ASP A 26 -0.01 -16.47 20.13
N LEU A 27 0.55 -16.87 21.26
CA LEU A 27 0.75 -16.03 22.45
C LEU A 27 2.21 -15.59 22.62
N GLY A 28 3.00 -15.67 21.54
CA GLY A 28 4.40 -15.27 21.45
C GLY A 28 5.37 -16.40 21.79
N ASN A 29 5.19 -17.04 22.96
CA ASN A 29 6.09 -18.11 23.42
C ASN A 29 5.47 -19.51 23.34
N GLU A 30 4.17 -19.60 23.09
CA GLU A 30 3.44 -20.85 22.99
C GLU A 30 2.22 -20.70 22.07
N LEU A 31 1.76 -21.84 21.56
CA LEU A 31 0.52 -21.93 20.80
C LEU A 31 -0.59 -22.44 21.70
N GLU A 32 -1.71 -21.72 21.75
CA GLU A 32 -2.91 -22.14 22.46
C GLU A 32 -3.96 -22.65 21.48
N PHE A 33 -4.65 -23.72 21.85
CA PHE A 33 -5.74 -24.28 21.07
C PHE A 33 -7.07 -24.07 21.78
N ILE A 34 -8.02 -23.42 21.09
CA ILE A 34 -9.35 -23.12 21.63
C ILE A 34 -10.42 -23.78 20.77
N GLU A 35 -11.37 -24.45 21.42
CA GLU A 35 -12.58 -24.98 20.78
C GLU A 35 -13.81 -24.21 21.20
N ILE A 36 -14.62 -23.82 20.21
CA ILE A 36 -15.86 -23.08 20.44
C ILE A 36 -16.99 -23.79 19.69
N PRO A 37 -18.10 -24.15 20.36
CA PRO A 37 -19.26 -24.72 19.69
C PRO A 37 -19.78 -23.75 18.62
N ALA A 38 -19.79 -24.18 17.36
CA ALA A 38 -20.19 -23.34 16.24
C ALA A 38 -20.71 -24.20 15.08
N PRO A 39 -21.78 -23.76 14.38
CA PRO A 39 -22.23 -24.46 13.19
C PRO A 39 -21.18 -24.35 12.07
N VAL A 40 -21.16 -25.33 11.16
CA VAL A 40 -20.24 -25.34 10.00
C VAL A 40 -20.35 -24.07 9.16
N ALA A 41 -21.56 -23.50 9.04
CA ALA A 41 -21.81 -22.25 8.33
C ALA A 41 -20.99 -21.05 8.86
N ALA A 42 -20.57 -21.08 10.15
CA ALA A 42 -19.69 -20.04 10.70
C ALA A 42 -18.28 -20.15 10.09
N PHE A 43 -17.76 -21.36 9.93
CA PHE A 43 -16.47 -21.60 9.29
C PHE A 43 -16.51 -21.26 7.80
N GLU A 44 -17.55 -21.68 7.09
CA GLU A 44 -17.75 -21.33 5.68
C GLU A 44 -17.81 -19.80 5.48
N GLY A 45 -18.53 -19.09 6.36
CA GLY A 45 -18.57 -17.63 6.34
C GLY A 45 -17.20 -16.97 6.56
N LEU A 46 -16.36 -17.54 7.43
CA LEU A 46 -14.98 -17.07 7.63
C LEU A 46 -14.10 -17.35 6.41
N GLN A 47 -14.28 -18.48 5.73
CA GLN A 47 -13.57 -18.78 4.48
C GLN A 47 -13.93 -17.80 3.37
N HIS A 48 -15.23 -17.55 3.15
CA HIS A 48 -15.67 -16.54 2.17
C HIS A 48 -15.17 -15.13 2.54
N LEU A 49 -15.18 -14.76 3.83
CA LEU A 49 -14.62 -13.49 4.27
C LEU A 49 -13.11 -13.40 3.98
N ASN A 50 -12.37 -14.49 4.18
CA ASN A 50 -10.95 -14.54 3.83
C ASN A 50 -10.75 -14.37 2.32
N GLU A 51 -11.56 -15.00 1.48
CA GLU A 51 -11.53 -14.83 0.03
C GLU A 51 -11.80 -13.37 -0.37
N ILE A 52 -12.86 -12.75 0.16
CA ILE A 52 -13.18 -11.34 -0.09
C ILE A 52 -12.02 -10.42 0.34
N VAL A 53 -11.41 -10.69 1.50
CA VAL A 53 -10.28 -9.91 2.01
C VAL A 53 -9.01 -10.15 1.19
N ALA A 54 -8.77 -11.38 0.74
CA ALA A 54 -7.65 -11.74 -0.14
C ALA A 54 -7.81 -11.09 -1.52
N GLU A 55 -9.00 -11.19 -2.11
CA GLU A 55 -9.36 -10.48 -3.34
C GLU A 55 -9.23 -8.97 -3.16
N ALA A 56 -9.65 -8.41 -2.02
CA ALA A 56 -9.49 -6.98 -1.73
C ALA A 56 -8.03 -6.56 -1.51
N LYS A 57 -7.13 -7.49 -1.15
CA LYS A 57 -5.69 -7.27 -1.07
C LYS A 57 -4.99 -7.47 -2.43
N ASP A 58 -5.58 -8.30 -3.28
CA ASP A 58 -5.15 -8.55 -4.67
C ASP A 58 -5.76 -7.55 -5.67
N LEU A 59 -6.78 -6.78 -5.27
CA LEU A 59 -7.00 -5.46 -5.85
C LEU A 59 -5.65 -4.73 -5.72
N PRO A 60 -5.09 -4.19 -6.83
CA PRO A 60 -3.86 -3.41 -6.73
C PRO A 60 -4.10 -2.43 -5.60
N ALA A 61 -3.25 -2.49 -4.57
CA ALA A 61 -3.37 -1.66 -3.39
C ALA A 61 -3.72 -0.27 -3.90
N TYR A 62 -4.98 0.13 -3.68
CA TYR A 62 -5.52 1.37 -4.23
C TYR A 62 -4.49 2.42 -3.90
N GLU A 63 -3.87 2.98 -4.95
CA GLU A 63 -2.60 3.69 -4.90
C GLU A 63 -2.50 4.43 -3.58
N GLN A 64 -1.57 4.03 -2.70
CA GLN A 64 -1.21 4.91 -1.61
C GLN A 64 -0.75 6.18 -2.29
N SER A 65 -1.60 7.21 -2.29
CA SER A 65 -1.30 8.46 -2.94
C SER A 65 0.00 8.96 -2.36
N ILE A 66 1.03 9.02 -3.21
CA ILE A 66 2.34 9.47 -2.79
C ILE A 66 2.14 10.89 -2.25
N ALA A 67 2.49 11.11 -0.98
CA ALA A 67 2.27 12.39 -0.33
C ALA A 67 3.07 13.47 -1.07
N MET A 68 2.34 14.34 -1.78
CA MET A 68 2.93 15.39 -2.61
C MET A 68 3.28 16.62 -1.78
N LEU A 69 4.52 17.07 -1.89
CA LEU A 69 5.02 18.30 -1.28
C LEU A 69 5.02 19.42 -2.32
N PRO A 70 4.34 20.56 -2.08
CA PRO A 70 4.36 21.71 -2.98
C PRO A 70 5.78 22.28 -3.13
N MET A 71 6.20 22.54 -4.36
CA MET A 71 7.53 23.04 -4.68
C MET A 71 7.47 24.45 -5.26
N ASN A 72 8.41 25.30 -4.86
CA ASN A 72 8.66 26.56 -5.55
C ASN A 72 9.68 26.34 -6.68
N SER A 73 9.23 25.77 -7.78
CA SER A 73 10.04 25.43 -8.95
C SER A 73 9.34 25.89 -10.22
N SER A 74 10.08 26.22 -11.28
CA SER A 74 9.49 26.48 -12.60
C SER A 74 9.12 25.22 -13.37
N MET A 75 9.53 24.04 -12.89
CA MET A 75 9.26 22.75 -13.53
C MET A 75 8.03 22.04 -12.94
N ALA A 76 7.94 22.00 -11.61
CA ALA A 76 6.97 21.19 -10.89
C ALA A 76 6.14 22.03 -9.91
N ASN A 77 4.85 21.70 -9.80
CA ASN A 77 3.95 22.19 -8.77
C ASN A 77 4.20 21.48 -7.45
N ALA A 78 4.38 20.17 -7.52
CA ALA A 78 4.62 19.32 -6.37
C ALA A 78 5.45 18.09 -6.75
N ILE A 79 6.18 17.55 -5.77
CA ILE A 79 6.89 16.29 -5.90
C ILE A 79 6.62 15.43 -4.66
N GLY A 80 6.61 14.12 -4.83
CA GLY A 80 6.44 13.17 -3.74
C GLY A 80 7.32 11.95 -3.98
N TYR A 81 7.68 11.26 -2.91
CA TYR A 81 8.50 10.05 -2.99
C TYR A 81 8.03 9.03 -1.98
N ASP A 82 7.85 7.79 -2.43
CA ASP A 82 7.60 6.65 -1.57
C ASP A 82 8.83 5.74 -1.53
N SER A 83 9.47 5.66 -0.37
CA SER A 83 10.64 4.82 -0.13
C SER A 83 10.34 3.33 -0.08
N ASN A 84 9.09 2.93 0.12
CA ASN A 84 8.72 1.51 0.15
C ASN A 84 8.69 0.92 -1.26
N THR A 85 8.29 1.74 -2.23
CA THR A 85 8.15 1.36 -3.64
C THR A 85 9.25 1.96 -4.55
N ASN A 86 10.08 2.87 -4.03
CA ASN A 86 11.10 3.62 -4.78
C ASN A 86 10.51 4.37 -5.98
N ILE A 87 9.34 4.98 -5.76
CA ILE A 87 8.62 5.75 -6.77
C ILE A 87 8.72 7.24 -6.45
N LEU A 88 9.21 8.00 -7.42
CA LEU A 88 9.14 9.46 -7.45
C LEU A 88 7.95 9.91 -8.27
N GLN A 89 7.04 10.66 -7.66
CA GLN A 89 5.94 11.31 -8.36
C GLN A 89 6.22 12.80 -8.56
N ILE A 90 5.95 13.30 -9.77
CA ILE A 90 6.11 14.71 -10.11
C ILE A 90 4.83 15.20 -10.76
N GLU A 91 4.25 16.25 -10.18
CA GLU A 91 3.21 17.06 -10.82
C GLU A 91 3.87 18.26 -11.51
N PHE A 92 3.81 18.30 -12.84
CA PHE A 92 4.33 19.40 -13.63
C PHE A 92 3.35 20.59 -13.67
N HIS A 93 3.83 21.80 -13.96
CA HIS A 93 3.00 23.02 -14.06
C HIS A 93 1.81 22.93 -15.03
N ASN A 94 1.89 22.04 -16.02
CA ASN A 94 0.78 21.80 -16.95
C ASN A 94 -0.29 20.83 -16.39
N GLY A 95 -0.18 20.44 -15.13
CA GLY A 95 -1.08 19.51 -14.44
C GLY A 95 -0.82 18.04 -14.74
N ALA A 96 0.15 17.70 -15.60
CA ALA A 96 0.47 16.31 -15.86
C ALA A 96 1.23 15.71 -14.68
N VAL A 97 0.80 14.54 -14.22
CA VAL A 97 1.45 13.78 -13.15
C VAL A 97 2.16 12.57 -13.74
N TYR A 98 3.40 12.36 -13.33
CA TYR A 98 4.19 11.21 -13.75
C TYR A 98 4.82 10.54 -12.54
N GLN A 99 4.88 9.22 -12.59
CA GLN A 99 5.64 8.40 -11.65
C GLN A 99 6.90 7.86 -12.35
N TYR A 100 8.02 7.93 -11.65
CA TYR A 100 9.32 7.40 -12.06
C TYR A 100 9.71 6.30 -11.08
N SER A 101 9.89 5.08 -11.60
CA SER A 101 10.23 3.90 -10.80
C SER A 101 11.74 3.77 -10.61
N ASP A 102 12.14 2.96 -9.63
CA ASP A 102 13.53 2.62 -9.31
C ASP A 102 14.41 3.84 -8.97
N ILE A 103 13.79 4.91 -8.45
CA ILE A 103 14.52 6.07 -7.94
C ILE A 103 15.00 5.71 -6.54
N ASP A 104 16.32 5.64 -6.33
CA ASP A 104 16.86 5.38 -5.01
C ASP A 104 16.72 6.60 -4.08
N GLN A 105 16.86 6.34 -2.77
CA GLN A 105 16.70 7.35 -1.74
C GLN A 105 17.72 8.49 -1.86
N ASP A 106 18.93 8.20 -2.34
CA ASP A 106 19.99 9.20 -2.54
C ASP A 106 19.63 10.17 -3.68
N THR A 107 19.17 9.64 -4.82
CA THR A 107 18.68 10.45 -5.96
C THR A 107 17.50 11.31 -5.56
N TRP A 108 16.57 10.78 -4.77
CA TRP A 108 15.46 11.56 -4.21
C TRP A 108 15.95 12.71 -3.33
N GLN A 109 16.86 12.44 -2.39
CA GLN A 109 17.39 13.46 -1.50
C GLN A 109 18.10 14.58 -2.26
N ASP A 110 18.94 14.20 -3.24
CA ASP A 110 19.66 15.14 -4.08
C ASP A 110 18.69 15.99 -4.93
N LEU A 111 17.66 15.38 -5.52
CA LEU A 111 16.62 16.11 -6.26
C LEU A 111 15.88 17.11 -5.36
N HIS A 112 15.46 16.67 -4.17
CA HIS A 112 14.68 17.47 -3.24
C HIS A 112 15.48 18.64 -2.65
N GLN A 113 16.81 18.50 -2.52
CA GLN A 113 17.70 19.53 -1.99
C GLN A 113 18.39 20.38 -3.08
N ALA A 114 18.23 20.03 -4.37
CA ALA A 114 18.89 20.74 -5.45
C ALA A 114 18.47 22.22 -5.54
N ASP A 115 19.46 23.11 -5.71
CA ASP A 115 19.24 24.55 -5.97
C ASP A 115 18.33 24.79 -7.19
N SER A 116 18.33 23.84 -8.13
CA SER A 116 17.44 23.84 -9.29
C SER A 116 16.92 22.43 -9.56
N ILE A 117 15.74 22.14 -9.03
CA ILE A 117 15.02 20.87 -9.23
C ILE A 117 14.94 20.53 -10.73
N GLY A 118 14.62 21.50 -11.57
CA GLY A 118 14.50 21.28 -13.01
C GLY A 118 15.81 20.90 -13.70
N LYS A 119 16.93 21.52 -13.29
CA LYS A 119 18.25 21.16 -13.82
C LYS A 119 18.64 19.75 -13.39
N PHE A 120 18.51 19.44 -12.11
CA PHE A 120 18.81 18.11 -11.59
C PHE A 120 17.95 17.03 -12.27
N PHE A 121 16.64 17.27 -12.36
CA PHE A 121 15.72 16.35 -13.03
C PHE A 121 16.14 16.06 -14.48
N ASN A 122 16.49 17.09 -15.25
CA ASN A 122 16.92 16.92 -16.64
C ASN A 122 18.26 16.16 -16.77
N GLU A 123 19.19 16.39 -15.84
CA GLU A 123 20.53 15.78 -15.86
C GLU A 123 20.54 14.34 -15.32
N ASN A 124 19.72 14.05 -14.32
CA ASN A 124 19.81 12.82 -13.52
C ASN A 124 18.59 11.90 -13.62
N VAL A 125 17.40 12.40 -13.96
CA VAL A 125 16.17 11.60 -13.94
C VAL A 125 15.59 11.41 -15.34
N ARG A 126 15.43 12.49 -16.11
CA ARG A 126 14.75 12.48 -17.40
C ARG A 126 15.42 11.50 -18.37
N GLY A 127 14.67 10.52 -18.84
CA GLY A 127 15.12 9.54 -19.82
C GLY A 127 16.08 8.49 -19.27
N LYS A 128 16.34 8.45 -17.96
CA LYS A 128 17.17 7.43 -17.30
C LYS A 128 16.35 6.39 -16.54
N TYR A 129 15.14 6.74 -16.12
CA TYR A 129 14.25 5.87 -15.37
C TYR A 129 13.01 5.51 -16.19
N GLN A 130 12.43 4.35 -15.89
CA GLN A 130 11.10 4.00 -16.39
C GLN A 130 10.10 4.96 -15.77
N TYR A 131 9.14 5.40 -16.58
CA TYR A 131 8.12 6.32 -16.13
C TYR A 131 6.80 6.03 -16.79
N GLU A 132 5.74 6.29 -16.04
CA GLU A 132 4.38 6.25 -16.53
C GLU A 132 3.65 7.54 -16.16
N ARG A 133 2.67 7.87 -17.00
CA ARG A 133 1.79 8.99 -16.71
C ARG A 133 0.66 8.47 -15.84
N VAL A 134 0.40 9.18 -14.74
CA VAL A 134 -0.79 8.94 -13.92
C VAL A 134 -1.90 9.77 -14.54
N ASP A 135 -2.89 9.10 -15.11
CA ASP A 135 -4.12 9.75 -15.53
C ASP A 135 -5.09 9.75 -14.36
N ASP A 136 -5.50 10.94 -13.92
CA ASP A 136 -6.65 11.11 -13.02
C ASP A 136 -7.92 10.70 -13.80
N ASP A 137 -8.15 9.40 -13.99
CA ASP A 137 -9.43 8.86 -14.45
C ASP A 137 -10.43 8.89 -13.28
N TYR A 138 -10.79 10.10 -12.87
CA TYR A 138 -11.91 10.38 -11.98
C TYR A 138 -12.91 11.29 -12.70
N CYS A 139 -13.83 10.67 -13.43
CA CYS A 139 -15.16 11.21 -13.71
C CYS A 139 -16.22 10.28 -13.10
#